data_AF-A0AA36J1S3-F1
#
_entry.id   AF-A0AA36J1S3-F1
#
_cell.length_a   1.000
_cell.length_b   1.000
_cell.length_c   1.000
_cell.angle_alpha   90.00
_cell.angle_beta   90.00
_cell.angle_gamma   90.00
#
_symmetry.space_group_name_H-M   'P 1'
#
loop_
_entity.id
_entity.type
_entity.pdbx_description
1 polymer ?
#
loop_
_entity_poly.entity_id
_entity_poly.type
_entity_poly.pdbx_seq_one_letter_code
_entity_poly.pdbx_strand_id
1 'polypeptide(L)'
;MAPKTAPKADAKPKAKADAKGKAKAKKEETQEEDKNKVPQPDRTEFDAKVQVIQDAIDKLQKKQKEMSEKIQARSGGKEEFFAKKAELRAQLDELTGKMDELQGRRDEIEKAVGSKREEGRQMRTQLNTMKKSIGYTSEQDIDNRIASIEFQLCTESVPLKEEKKLLDEIKMLKKNRSKVNQVQQMEQNLSNFDPGMSMKDQKAVINTEMTSFREEKKKIQAQMAELQESRRAQLGDLPEIMEKRDAIGKEIQEKIKERNELRDEFRQKEREYNAYQSELKKARQEKIAAERAERQKEYDLRRKQREAEKLDDQPYISEITLIEQTIHFCKTLVQAKTEDKKDEKKEVVHNNPEGSEVLLRKEDREEEYYFAPTKGKKTKAKKSATEPTAKSIKHDAKTFRLFDQLKLDAPMSTEEVPALLEKLEGQLEEYKAKVKEWEEKREDMKRAILEGLNEIEEKKKEDEETKEEKEEAKEEEAKEE
;
A
#
# COMPACT_ATOMS: atom_id res chain seq x y z
N MET A 1 -22.10 -42.75 -28.05
CA MET A 1 -22.36 -42.51 -29.49
C MET A 1 -21.73 -41.16 -29.82
N ALA A 2 -20.41 -41.06 -30.03
CA ALA A 2 -19.66 -41.36 -31.26
C ALA A 2 -20.07 -40.47 -32.46
N PRO A 3 -19.15 -40.02 -33.33
CA PRO A 3 -17.70 -39.84 -33.15
C PRO A 3 -17.06 -38.64 -33.91
N LYS A 4 -15.77 -38.36 -33.59
CA LYS A 4 -14.57 -38.10 -34.44
C LYS A 4 -14.73 -37.34 -35.78
N THR A 5 -13.85 -36.43 -36.22
CA THR A 5 -12.41 -36.60 -36.54
C THR A 5 -11.84 -35.26 -37.06
N ALA A 6 -10.59 -34.93 -36.72
CA ALA A 6 -9.69 -34.14 -37.56
C ALA A 6 -8.98 -35.07 -38.58
N PRO A 7 -8.33 -34.53 -39.65
CA PRO A 7 -6.86 -34.58 -39.63
C PRO A 7 -6.12 -33.38 -40.25
N LYS A 8 -4.82 -33.37 -39.96
CA LYS A 8 -3.75 -32.38 -40.19
C LYS A 8 -3.28 -32.24 -41.65
N ALA A 9 -2.56 -31.14 -41.93
CA ALA A 9 -1.33 -31.19 -42.74
C ALA A 9 -0.36 -30.04 -42.38
N ASP A 10 0.86 -30.42 -42.05
CA ASP A 10 2.06 -29.61 -41.77
C ASP A 10 2.68 -29.01 -43.05
N ALA A 11 3.27 -27.81 -42.96
CA ALA A 11 4.47 -27.44 -43.71
C ALA A 11 5.23 -26.27 -43.04
N LYS A 12 6.44 -26.56 -42.56
CA LYS A 12 7.44 -25.66 -41.96
C LYS A 12 8.25 -24.91 -43.07
N PRO A 13 9.19 -23.99 -42.74
CA PRO A 13 9.46 -22.75 -43.48
C PRO A 13 10.72 -22.84 -44.36
N LYS A 14 10.91 -21.88 -45.27
CA LYS A 14 12.20 -21.64 -45.94
C LYS A 14 12.66 -20.20 -45.67
N ALA A 15 13.90 -20.10 -45.22
CA ALA A 15 14.67 -18.87 -45.04
C ALA A 15 15.77 -18.78 -46.14
N LYS A 16 16.26 -17.53 -46.35
CA LYS A 16 17.41 -17.06 -47.16
C LYS A 16 17.17 -17.00 -48.69
N ALA A 17 17.68 -16.04 -49.47
CA ALA A 17 18.79 -15.11 -49.30
C ALA A 17 18.63 -13.80 -50.12
N ASP A 18 19.49 -12.85 -49.78
CA ASP A 18 19.80 -11.50 -50.26
C ASP A 18 19.76 -11.16 -51.77
N ALA A 19 19.48 -9.89 -52.11
CA ALA A 19 20.42 -9.00 -52.84
C ALA A 19 19.85 -7.60 -53.18
N LYS A 20 20.67 -6.57 -52.90
CA LYS A 20 20.76 -5.21 -53.50
C LYS A 20 19.53 -4.29 -53.38
N GLY A 21 19.59 -3.13 -52.72
CA GLY A 21 20.68 -2.15 -52.70
C GLY A 21 20.39 -1.02 -53.70
N LYS A 22 19.77 0.07 -53.22
CA LYS A 22 19.88 1.40 -53.83
C LYS A 22 19.66 2.48 -52.76
N ALA A 23 20.77 3.11 -52.41
CA ALA A 23 20.86 4.29 -51.57
C ALA A 23 20.20 5.50 -52.25
N LYS A 24 19.54 6.35 -51.46
CA LYS A 24 19.40 7.79 -51.74
C LYS A 24 19.42 8.57 -50.43
N ALA A 25 20.56 9.24 -50.23
CA ALA A 25 20.77 10.59 -49.72
C ALA A 25 20.08 11.01 -48.40
N LYS A 26 20.92 11.04 -47.36
CA LYS A 26 21.03 12.07 -46.30
C LYS A 26 20.18 13.33 -46.53
N LYS A 27 19.29 13.60 -45.57
CA LYS A 27 18.91 14.95 -45.15
C LYS A 27 19.28 15.04 -43.67
N GLU A 28 20.40 15.68 -43.40
CA GLU A 28 20.88 16.10 -42.08
C GLU A 28 20.01 17.27 -41.63
N GLU A 29 19.15 17.03 -40.64
CA GLU A 29 18.66 18.00 -39.65
C GLU A 29 17.77 17.23 -38.67
N THR A 30 17.94 17.46 -37.35
CA THR A 30 17.40 16.70 -36.19
C THR A 30 18.13 15.41 -35.79
N GLN A 31 19.34 15.55 -35.24
CA GLN A 31 20.08 14.51 -34.50
C GLN A 31 20.11 14.72 -32.96
N GLU A 32 19.16 15.45 -32.38
CA GLU A 32 19.11 15.62 -30.90
C GLU A 32 17.90 15.01 -30.19
N GLU A 33 16.89 14.48 -30.88
CA GLU A 33 15.69 13.90 -30.22
C GLU A 33 15.57 12.36 -30.28
N ASP A 34 16.53 11.64 -30.87
CA ASP A 34 16.39 10.19 -31.15
C ASP A 34 17.33 9.27 -30.36
N LYS A 35 17.71 9.66 -29.13
CA LYS A 35 18.53 8.82 -28.23
C LYS A 35 17.83 8.30 -26.97
N ASN A 36 16.58 8.67 -26.69
CA ASN A 36 15.92 8.28 -25.43
C ASN A 36 14.60 7.51 -25.56
N LYS A 37 14.28 6.94 -26.73
CA LYS A 37 13.03 6.19 -26.89
C LYS A 37 13.10 4.85 -26.16
N VAL A 38 12.72 4.86 -24.88
CA VAL A 38 12.53 3.63 -24.09
C VAL A 38 11.51 2.75 -24.83
N PRO A 39 11.81 1.48 -25.15
CA PRO A 39 10.89 0.60 -25.84
C PRO A 39 9.68 0.29 -24.94
N GLN A 40 8.48 0.26 -25.54
CA GLN A 40 7.25 -0.07 -24.81
C GLN A 40 7.34 -1.52 -24.28
N PRO A 41 7.11 -1.76 -22.98
CA PRO A 41 7.12 -3.11 -22.43
C PRO A 41 6.03 -3.98 -23.10
N ASP A 42 6.40 -5.15 -23.64
CA ASP A 42 5.43 -6.09 -24.21
C ASP A 42 4.64 -6.77 -23.09
N ARG A 43 3.43 -6.27 -22.89
CA ARG A 43 2.50 -6.73 -21.84
C ARG A 43 1.97 -8.13 -22.12
N THR A 44 1.83 -8.52 -23.39
CA THR A 44 1.23 -9.80 -23.76
C THR A 44 2.17 -10.97 -23.47
N GLU A 45 3.46 -10.80 -23.76
CA GLU A 45 4.49 -11.79 -23.43
C GLU A 45 4.71 -11.89 -21.91
N PHE A 46 4.63 -10.76 -21.21
CA PHE A 46 4.73 -10.72 -19.75
C PHE A 46 3.55 -11.45 -19.09
N ASP A 47 2.31 -11.16 -19.51
CA ASP A 47 1.12 -11.81 -18.98
C ASP A 47 1.16 -13.32 -19.22
N ALA A 48 1.63 -13.76 -20.41
CA ALA A 48 1.82 -15.18 -20.71
C ALA A 48 2.85 -15.85 -19.78
N LYS A 49 4.01 -15.21 -19.53
CA LYS A 49 5.05 -15.73 -18.63
C LYS A 49 4.57 -15.79 -17.17
N VAL A 50 3.86 -14.76 -16.71
CA VAL A 50 3.27 -14.72 -15.36
C VAL A 50 2.21 -15.81 -15.21
N GLN A 51 1.39 -16.05 -16.24
CA GLN A 51 0.35 -17.07 -16.21
C GLN A 51 0.93 -18.48 -16.12
N VAL A 52 2.00 -18.79 -16.85
CA VAL A 52 2.69 -20.10 -16.75
C VAL A 52 3.22 -20.34 -15.34
N ILE A 53 3.82 -19.32 -14.70
CA ILE A 53 4.32 -19.43 -13.32
C ILE A 53 3.15 -19.53 -12.34
N GLN A 54 2.07 -18.79 -12.57
CA GLN A 54 0.86 -18.86 -11.73
C GLN A 54 0.21 -20.25 -11.79
N ASP A 55 0.09 -20.85 -12.98
CA ASP A 55 -0.43 -22.21 -13.15
C ASP A 55 0.45 -23.26 -12.44
N ALA A 56 1.78 -23.05 -12.43
CA ALA A 56 2.71 -23.90 -11.70
C ALA A 56 2.52 -23.75 -10.18
N ILE A 57 2.37 -22.51 -9.68
CA ILE A 57 2.07 -22.23 -8.27
C ILE A 57 0.75 -22.88 -7.87
N ASP A 58 -0.31 -22.74 -8.66
CA ASP A 58 -1.63 -23.29 -8.34
C ASP A 58 -1.61 -24.82 -8.28
N LYS A 59 -0.85 -25.48 -9.17
CA LYS A 59 -0.63 -26.94 -9.12
C LYS A 59 0.11 -27.36 -7.86
N LEU A 60 1.18 -26.65 -7.47
CA LEU A 60 1.93 -26.94 -6.25
C LEU A 60 1.10 -26.67 -5.00
N GLN A 61 0.30 -25.59 -4.98
CA GLN A 61 -0.61 -25.27 -3.88
C GLN A 61 -1.70 -26.33 -3.70
N LYS A 62 -2.26 -26.87 -4.79
CA LYS A 62 -3.19 -28.01 -4.72
C LYS A 62 -2.53 -29.24 -4.08
N LYS A 63 -1.33 -29.60 -4.52
CA LYS A 63 -0.55 -30.69 -3.91
C LYS A 63 -0.24 -30.42 -2.44
N GLN A 64 0.10 -29.18 -2.08
CA GLN A 64 0.36 -28.79 -0.69
C GLN A 64 -0.89 -28.94 0.19
N LYS A 65 -2.06 -28.53 -0.33
CA LYS A 65 -3.35 -28.70 0.35
C LYS A 65 -3.70 -30.18 0.54
N GLU A 66 -3.57 -31.00 -0.50
CA GLU A 66 -3.79 -32.46 -0.42
C GLU A 66 -2.88 -33.11 0.65
N MET A 67 -1.61 -32.71 0.73
CA MET A 67 -0.69 -33.20 1.75
C MET A 67 -1.03 -32.69 3.14
N SER A 68 -1.49 -31.43 3.27
CA SER A 68 -1.99 -30.87 4.52
C SER A 68 -3.24 -31.60 5.04
N GLU A 69 -4.17 -31.93 4.16
CA GLU A 69 -5.37 -32.71 4.49
C GLU A 69 -5.01 -34.13 4.93
N LYS A 70 -4.07 -34.79 4.24
CA LYS A 70 -3.51 -36.09 4.68
C LYS A 70 -2.86 -36.01 6.06
N ILE A 71 -2.14 -34.92 6.34
CA ILE A 71 -1.54 -34.66 7.66
C ILE A 71 -2.63 -34.48 8.72
N GLN A 72 -3.64 -33.66 8.44
CA GLN A 72 -4.71 -33.36 9.39
C GLN A 72 -5.55 -34.59 9.71
N ALA A 73 -5.92 -35.39 8.69
CA ALA A 73 -6.65 -36.64 8.85
C ALA A 73 -5.90 -37.65 9.72
N ARG A 74 -4.56 -37.74 9.57
CA ARG A 74 -3.72 -38.66 10.37
C ARG A 74 -3.35 -38.11 11.75
N SER A 75 -3.32 -36.79 11.91
CA SER A 75 -2.99 -36.10 13.17
C SER A 75 -4.16 -36.06 14.16
N GLY A 76 -5.39 -36.23 13.68
CA GLY A 76 -6.61 -36.30 14.51
C GLY A 76 -6.51 -37.31 15.66
N GLY A 77 -7.26 -37.07 16.75
CA GLY A 77 -7.27 -37.92 17.94
C GLY A 77 -6.04 -37.74 18.86
N LYS A 78 -5.23 -36.70 18.64
CA LYS A 78 -4.09 -36.37 19.51
C LYS A 78 -4.53 -36.16 20.96
N GLU A 79 -5.58 -35.38 21.17
CA GLU A 79 -6.10 -35.03 22.50
C GLU A 79 -6.67 -36.24 23.24
N GLU A 80 -7.50 -37.06 22.58
CA GLU A 80 -8.01 -38.32 23.13
C GLU A 80 -6.90 -39.32 23.47
N PHE A 81 -5.88 -39.43 22.61
CA PHE A 81 -4.71 -40.26 22.89
C PHE A 81 -3.96 -39.79 24.14
N PHE A 82 -3.74 -38.48 24.28
CA PHE A 82 -3.06 -37.92 25.46
C PHE A 82 -3.89 -38.05 26.73
N ALA A 83 -5.21 -37.86 26.65
CA ALA A 83 -6.12 -38.08 27.77
C ALA A 83 -6.08 -39.55 28.24
N LYS A 84 -6.28 -40.52 27.34
CA LYS A 84 -6.20 -41.95 27.66
C LYS A 84 -4.81 -42.36 28.17
N LYS A 85 -3.73 -41.80 27.61
CA LYS A 85 -2.37 -42.04 28.09
C LYS A 85 -2.15 -41.48 29.49
N ALA A 86 -2.70 -40.29 29.79
CA ALA A 86 -2.61 -39.68 31.10
C ALA A 86 -3.40 -40.49 32.15
N GLU A 87 -4.60 -40.95 31.80
CA GLU A 87 -5.41 -41.85 32.65
C GLU A 87 -4.68 -43.16 32.96
N LEU A 88 -4.17 -43.86 31.93
CA LEU A 88 -3.40 -45.11 32.13
C LEU A 88 -2.12 -44.86 32.96
N ARG A 89 -1.49 -43.69 32.83
CA ARG A 89 -0.33 -43.33 33.63
C ARG A 89 -0.70 -43.07 35.09
N ALA A 90 -1.79 -42.32 35.33
CA ALA A 90 -2.30 -42.10 36.68
C ALA A 90 -2.64 -43.43 37.37
N GLN A 91 -3.26 -44.38 36.65
CA GLN A 91 -3.52 -45.73 37.16
C GLN A 91 -2.24 -46.51 37.48
N LEU A 92 -1.20 -46.41 36.64
CA LEU A 92 0.12 -47.03 36.93
C LEU A 92 0.79 -46.41 38.15
N ASP A 93 0.70 -45.09 38.31
CA ASP A 93 1.28 -44.37 39.44
C ASP A 93 0.54 -44.73 40.74
N GLU A 94 -0.80 -44.82 40.71
CA GLU A 94 -1.61 -45.28 41.85
C GLU A 94 -1.29 -46.73 42.25
N LEU A 95 -1.21 -47.65 41.28
CA LEU A 95 -0.82 -49.03 41.54
C LEU A 95 0.60 -49.15 42.08
N THR A 96 1.52 -48.32 41.59
CA THR A 96 2.90 -48.30 42.10
C THR A 96 2.93 -47.80 43.54
N GLY A 97 2.17 -46.74 43.86
CA GLY A 97 2.01 -46.27 45.24
C GLY A 97 1.46 -47.34 46.18
N LYS A 98 0.38 -48.05 45.79
CA LYS A 98 -0.18 -49.17 46.58
C LYS A 98 0.82 -50.31 46.77
N MET A 99 1.61 -50.63 45.73
CA MET A 99 2.67 -51.64 45.83
C MET A 99 3.78 -51.21 46.79
N ASP A 100 4.20 -49.94 46.76
CA ASP A 100 5.24 -49.41 47.64
C ASP A 100 4.77 -49.38 49.11
N GLU A 101 3.50 -49.04 49.36
CA GLU A 101 2.89 -49.11 50.69
C GLU A 101 2.86 -50.55 51.23
N LEU A 102 2.41 -51.51 50.40
CA LEU A 102 2.42 -52.93 50.78
C LEU A 102 3.83 -53.46 51.00
N GLN A 103 4.80 -53.00 50.21
CA GLN A 103 6.21 -53.36 50.40
C GLN A 103 6.76 -52.79 51.70
N GLY A 104 6.44 -51.54 52.04
CA GLY A 104 6.76 -50.94 53.34
C GLY A 104 6.20 -51.76 54.50
N ARG A 105 4.92 -52.11 54.46
CA ARG A 105 4.29 -52.97 55.48
C ARG A 105 4.95 -54.34 55.58
N ARG A 106 5.31 -54.94 54.45
CA ARG A 106 6.02 -56.22 54.41
C ARG A 106 7.38 -56.11 55.09
N ASP A 107 8.14 -55.05 54.82
CA ASP A 107 9.47 -54.82 55.38
C ASP A 107 9.39 -54.53 56.88
N GLU A 108 8.37 -53.81 57.35
CA GLU A 108 8.09 -53.61 58.77
C GLU A 108 7.77 -54.92 59.48
N ILE A 109 6.91 -55.76 58.90
CA ILE A 109 6.60 -57.09 59.42
C ILE A 109 7.87 -57.95 59.45
N GLU A 110 8.69 -57.90 58.40
CA GLU A 110 9.94 -58.64 58.30
C GLU A 110 10.95 -58.21 59.38
N LYS A 111 11.06 -56.90 59.66
CA LYS A 111 11.87 -56.36 60.78
C LYS A 111 11.30 -56.78 62.13
N ALA A 112 9.98 -56.69 62.34
CA ALA A 112 9.33 -57.07 63.59
C ALA A 112 9.48 -58.57 63.89
N VAL A 113 9.34 -59.43 62.88
CA VAL A 113 9.59 -60.87 63.00
C VAL A 113 11.07 -61.15 63.28
N GLY A 114 11.99 -60.43 62.64
CA GLY A 114 13.42 -60.51 62.92
C GLY A 114 13.75 -60.19 64.38
N SER A 115 13.25 -59.06 64.88
CA SER A 115 13.43 -58.61 66.27
C SER A 115 12.83 -59.59 67.28
N LYS A 116 11.58 -60.06 67.09
CA LYS A 116 10.98 -61.09 67.96
C LYS A 116 11.78 -62.40 67.95
N ARG A 117 12.29 -62.83 66.80
CA ARG A 117 13.13 -64.03 66.74
C ARG A 117 14.44 -63.86 67.50
N GLU A 118 15.04 -62.67 67.42
CA GLU A 118 16.26 -62.35 68.16
C GLU A 118 16.00 -62.28 69.67
N GLU A 119 14.92 -61.63 70.12
CA GLU A 119 14.45 -61.64 71.51
C GLU A 119 14.23 -63.06 72.01
N GLY A 120 13.51 -63.90 71.26
CA GLY A 120 13.29 -65.30 71.61
C GLY A 120 14.61 -66.09 71.72
N ARG A 121 15.60 -65.79 70.86
CA ARG A 121 16.94 -66.38 70.94
C ARG A 121 17.68 -65.91 72.19
N GLN A 122 17.64 -64.62 72.50
CA GLN A 122 18.26 -64.04 73.69
C GLN A 122 17.64 -64.61 74.97
N MET A 123 16.31 -64.65 75.06
CA MET A 123 15.57 -65.27 76.17
C MET A 123 15.95 -66.74 76.36
N ARG A 124 16.05 -67.52 75.28
CA ARG A 124 16.54 -68.91 75.33
C ARG A 124 17.97 -69.01 75.85
N THR A 125 18.88 -68.14 75.40
CA THR A 125 20.28 -68.15 75.86
C THR A 125 20.39 -67.76 77.34
N GLN A 126 19.63 -66.75 77.79
CA GLN A 126 19.59 -66.31 79.19
C GLN A 126 19.01 -67.42 80.09
N LEU A 127 17.90 -68.02 79.68
CA LEU A 127 17.26 -69.13 80.39
C LEU A 127 18.22 -70.32 80.53
N ASN A 128 18.91 -70.71 79.46
CA ASN A 128 19.91 -71.78 79.50
C ASN A 128 21.12 -71.44 80.39
N THR A 129 21.56 -70.18 80.40
CA THR A 129 22.65 -69.72 81.28
C THR A 129 22.23 -69.74 82.74
N MET A 130 21.02 -69.26 83.05
CA MET A 130 20.46 -69.25 84.40
C MET A 130 20.24 -70.68 84.92
N LYS A 131 19.70 -71.58 84.09
CA LYS A 131 19.59 -73.02 84.40
C LYS A 131 20.93 -73.66 84.75
N LYS A 132 21.97 -73.41 83.94
CA LYS A 132 23.33 -73.91 84.21
C LYS A 132 23.91 -73.35 85.52
N SER A 133 23.55 -72.13 85.90
CA SER A 133 24.08 -71.47 87.10
C SER A 133 23.44 -71.94 88.42
N ILE A 134 22.18 -72.39 88.39
CA ILE A 134 21.42 -72.71 89.61
C ILE A 134 21.65 -74.15 90.07
N GLY A 135 21.92 -75.09 89.16
CA GLY A 135 22.26 -76.50 89.48
C GLY A 135 21.14 -77.33 90.10
N TYR A 136 20.02 -76.72 90.49
CA TYR A 136 18.82 -77.35 91.03
C TYR A 136 17.64 -77.15 90.08
N THR A 137 16.82 -78.19 89.92
CA THR A 137 15.74 -78.27 88.92
C THR A 137 14.36 -77.89 89.47
N SER A 138 14.11 -78.11 90.76
CA SER A 138 12.82 -77.84 91.40
C SER A 138 12.99 -77.06 92.70
N GLU A 139 12.03 -76.19 93.01
CA GLU A 139 11.94 -75.54 94.33
C GLU A 139 11.80 -76.58 95.45
N GLN A 140 11.12 -77.70 95.15
CA GLN A 140 10.94 -78.82 96.09
C GLN A 140 12.28 -79.49 96.43
N ASP A 141 13.19 -79.61 95.46
CA ASP A 141 14.51 -80.20 95.69
C ASP A 141 15.35 -79.33 96.64
N ILE A 142 15.23 -78.01 96.49
CA ILE A 142 15.89 -77.02 97.36
C ILE A 142 15.30 -77.07 98.77
N ASP A 143 13.96 -77.07 98.90
CA ASP A 143 13.28 -77.08 100.19
C ASP A 143 13.54 -78.40 100.95
N ASN A 144 13.59 -79.55 100.25
CA ASN A 144 13.97 -80.83 100.84
C ASN A 144 15.42 -80.83 101.36
N ARG A 145 16.36 -80.22 100.62
CA ARG A 145 17.75 -80.07 101.06
C ARG A 145 17.85 -79.16 102.28
N ILE A 146 17.15 -78.03 102.28
CA ILE A 146 17.08 -77.13 103.44
C ILE A 146 16.53 -77.88 104.66
N ALA A 147 15.41 -78.60 104.51
CA ALA A 147 14.81 -79.38 105.59
C ALA A 147 15.76 -80.47 106.12
N SER A 148 16.53 -81.13 105.25
CA SER A 148 17.53 -82.12 105.66
C SER A 148 18.67 -81.51 106.49
N ILE A 149 19.14 -80.31 106.11
CA ILE A 149 20.21 -79.61 106.83
C ILE A 149 19.67 -79.05 108.15
N GLU A 150 18.46 -78.47 108.15
CA GLU A 150 17.80 -77.98 109.36
C GLU A 150 17.54 -79.12 110.37
N PHE A 151 17.11 -80.29 109.88
CA PHE A 151 16.97 -81.49 110.70
C PHE A 151 18.32 -81.93 111.28
N GLN A 152 19.37 -82.00 110.45
CA GLN A 152 20.73 -82.37 110.89
C GLN A 152 21.25 -81.42 111.98
N LEU A 153 21.04 -80.11 111.83
CA LEU A 153 21.42 -79.09 112.81
C LEU A 153 20.64 -79.20 114.13
N CYS A 154 19.41 -79.69 114.09
CA CYS A 154 18.58 -79.87 115.29
C CYS A 154 18.86 -81.18 116.04
N THR A 155 19.29 -82.24 115.35
CA THR A 155 19.44 -83.58 115.95
C THR A 155 20.89 -83.98 116.23
N GLU A 156 21.85 -83.41 115.50
CA GLU A 156 23.28 -83.76 115.61
C GLU A 156 24.09 -82.60 116.20
N SER A 157 25.05 -82.90 117.07
CA SER A 157 26.02 -81.92 117.56
C SER A 157 27.18 -81.79 116.55
N VAL A 158 27.09 -80.82 115.66
CA VAL A 158 28.07 -80.55 114.60
C VAL A 158 29.14 -79.56 115.10
N PRO A 159 30.44 -79.71 114.78
CA PRO A 159 31.45 -78.73 115.17
C PRO A 159 31.19 -77.37 114.52
N LEU A 160 31.50 -76.28 115.25
CA LEU A 160 31.16 -74.89 114.88
C LEU A 160 31.58 -74.48 113.44
N LYS A 161 32.65 -75.09 112.90
CA LYS A 161 33.13 -74.82 111.53
C LYS A 161 32.23 -75.45 110.46
N GLU A 162 31.67 -76.63 110.74
CA GLU A 162 30.76 -77.34 109.84
C GLU A 162 29.33 -76.80 109.97
N GLU A 163 28.90 -76.45 111.19
CA GLU A 163 27.64 -75.74 111.44
C GLU A 163 27.57 -74.43 110.63
N LYS A 164 28.64 -73.62 110.63
CA LYS A 164 28.73 -72.41 109.80
C LYS A 164 28.62 -72.71 108.30
N LYS A 165 29.23 -73.80 107.83
CA LYS A 165 29.15 -74.21 106.41
C LYS A 165 27.73 -74.63 106.03
N LEU A 166 27.03 -75.39 106.88
CA LEU A 166 25.65 -75.80 106.68
C LEU A 166 24.69 -74.60 106.69
N LEU A 167 24.91 -73.63 107.58
CA LEU A 167 24.15 -72.37 107.60
C LEU A 167 24.42 -71.50 106.35
N ASP A 168 25.66 -71.47 105.86
CA ASP A 168 25.99 -70.78 104.61
C ASP A 168 25.43 -71.52 103.38
N GLU A 169 25.35 -72.85 103.42
CA GLU A 169 24.66 -73.68 102.42
C GLU A 169 23.14 -73.37 102.40
N ILE A 170 22.48 -73.28 103.55
CA ILE A 170 21.06 -72.86 103.66
C ILE A 170 20.86 -71.46 103.06
N LYS A 171 21.74 -70.49 103.36
CA LYS A 171 21.66 -69.14 102.77
C LYS A 171 21.82 -69.16 101.25
N MET A 172 22.73 -69.98 100.72
CA MET A 172 22.92 -70.15 99.28
C MET A 172 21.73 -70.85 98.62
N LEU A 173 21.17 -71.88 99.24
CA LEU A 173 19.97 -72.59 98.79
C LEU A 173 18.75 -71.67 98.78
N LYS A 174 18.53 -70.86 99.82
CA LYS A 174 17.46 -69.84 99.86
C LYS A 174 17.63 -68.78 98.76
N LYS A 175 18.85 -68.37 98.44
CA LYS A 175 19.15 -67.48 97.30
C LYS A 175 18.94 -68.16 95.93
N ASN A 176 19.16 -69.47 95.84
CA ASN A 176 18.93 -70.23 94.62
C ASN A 176 17.44 -70.50 94.39
N ARG A 177 16.63 -70.64 95.45
CA ARG A 177 15.16 -70.79 95.35
C ARG A 177 14.51 -69.64 94.58
N SER A 178 14.83 -68.39 94.90
CA SER A 178 14.28 -67.24 94.17
C SER A 178 14.71 -67.21 92.70
N LYS A 179 15.93 -67.67 92.41
CA LYS A 179 16.42 -67.81 91.03
C LYS A 179 15.73 -68.95 90.26
N VAL A 180 15.37 -70.07 90.93
CA VAL A 180 14.56 -71.13 90.32
C VAL A 180 13.19 -70.59 89.92
N ASN A 181 12.55 -69.84 90.82
CA ASN A 181 11.27 -69.18 90.51
C ASN A 181 11.40 -68.25 89.29
N GLN A 182 12.47 -67.44 89.24
CA GLN A 182 12.77 -66.57 88.10
C GLN A 182 12.98 -67.38 86.79
N VAL A 183 13.64 -68.54 86.86
CA VAL A 183 13.80 -69.44 85.70
C VAL A 183 12.46 -70.04 85.27
N GLN A 184 11.62 -70.49 86.19
CA GLN A 184 10.29 -71.01 85.87
C GLN A 184 9.41 -69.91 85.23
N GLN A 185 9.48 -68.68 85.73
CA GLN A 185 8.81 -67.54 85.10
C GLN A 185 9.35 -67.26 83.70
N MET A 186 10.68 -67.29 83.50
CA MET A 186 11.28 -67.14 82.17
C MET A 186 10.93 -68.30 81.21
N GLU A 187 10.79 -69.52 81.71
CA GLU A 187 10.32 -70.69 80.94
C GLU A 187 8.87 -70.54 80.51
N GLN A 188 7.99 -70.12 81.41
CA GLN A 188 6.59 -69.86 81.07
C GLN A 188 6.47 -68.71 80.06
N ASN A 189 7.22 -67.63 80.26
CA ASN A 189 7.28 -66.52 79.32
C ASN A 189 7.80 -66.96 77.93
N LEU A 190 8.77 -67.85 77.87
CA LEU A 190 9.28 -68.39 76.61
C LEU A 190 8.29 -69.38 75.96
N SER A 191 7.57 -70.17 76.75
CA SER A 191 6.53 -71.08 76.23
C SER A 191 5.36 -70.33 75.59
N ASN A 192 5.01 -69.17 76.16
CA ASN A 192 3.96 -68.30 75.64
C ASN A 192 4.48 -67.30 74.59
N PHE A 193 5.78 -67.32 74.28
CA PHE A 193 6.39 -66.40 73.33
C PHE A 193 6.02 -66.78 71.89
N ASP A 194 5.29 -65.91 71.19
CA ASP A 194 5.04 -66.05 69.75
C ASP A 194 6.25 -65.52 68.95
N PRO A 195 7.01 -66.38 68.24
CA PRO A 195 8.14 -65.97 67.41
C PRO A 195 7.72 -65.28 66.09
N GLY A 196 6.47 -64.82 65.99
CA GLY A 196 5.93 -64.10 64.85
C GLY A 196 5.13 -64.98 63.88
N MET A 197 4.48 -66.04 64.35
CA MET A 197 3.61 -66.90 63.54
C MET A 197 2.40 -66.12 63.02
N SER A 198 1.77 -65.31 63.87
CA SER A 198 0.66 -64.41 63.50
C SER A 198 1.03 -63.42 62.38
N MET A 199 2.29 -62.96 62.36
CA MET A 199 2.82 -62.03 61.38
C MET A 199 3.17 -62.70 60.04
N LYS A 200 3.32 -64.03 60.02
CA LYS A 200 3.60 -64.80 58.81
C LYS A 200 2.38 -64.89 57.89
N ASP A 201 1.19 -65.00 58.47
CA ASP A 201 -0.08 -65.01 57.72
C ASP A 201 -0.35 -63.64 57.11
N GLN A 202 -0.07 -62.56 57.84
CA GLN A 202 -0.13 -61.19 57.31
C GLN A 202 0.83 -60.99 56.13
N LYS A 203 2.05 -61.53 56.22
CA LYS A 203 3.02 -61.52 55.11
C LYS A 203 2.51 -62.29 53.89
N ALA A 204 1.83 -63.42 54.10
CA ALA A 204 1.24 -64.20 53.01
C ALA A 204 0.14 -63.42 52.28
N VAL A 205 -0.77 -62.78 53.02
CA VAL A 205 -1.82 -61.91 52.45
C VAL A 205 -1.21 -60.76 51.65
N ILE A 206 -0.25 -60.03 52.22
CA ILE A 206 0.45 -58.93 51.52
C ILE A 206 1.12 -59.42 50.23
N ASN A 207 1.75 -60.60 50.25
CA ASN A 207 2.36 -61.16 49.04
C ASN A 207 1.31 -61.48 47.96
N THR A 208 0.13 -61.99 48.33
CA THR A 208 -0.95 -62.25 47.37
C THR A 208 -1.51 -60.97 46.75
N GLU A 209 -1.72 -59.92 47.55
CA GLU A 209 -2.14 -58.60 47.08
C GLU A 209 -1.07 -57.95 46.19
N MET A 210 0.21 -58.14 46.53
CA MET A 210 1.31 -57.64 45.71
C MET A 210 1.41 -58.37 44.37
N THR A 211 1.08 -59.67 44.31
CA THR A 211 0.99 -60.38 43.03
C THR A 211 -0.18 -59.90 42.19
N SER A 212 -1.36 -59.64 42.76
CA SER A 212 -2.50 -59.12 42.00
C SER A 212 -2.21 -57.72 41.43
N PHE A 213 -1.63 -56.82 42.23
CA PHE A 213 -1.26 -55.48 41.74
C PHE A 213 -0.16 -55.52 40.66
N ARG A 214 0.77 -56.48 40.72
CA ARG A 214 1.76 -56.69 39.64
C ARG A 214 1.10 -57.14 38.33
N GLU A 215 0.11 -58.02 38.41
CA GLU A 215 -0.64 -58.46 37.23
C GLU A 215 -1.47 -57.32 36.63
N GLU A 216 -2.15 -56.52 37.47
CA GLU A 216 -2.88 -55.33 37.04
C GLU A 216 -1.95 -54.30 36.39
N LYS A 217 -0.80 -54.02 37.02
CA LYS A 217 0.23 -53.15 36.47
C LYS A 217 0.71 -53.64 35.11
N LYS A 218 0.94 -54.95 34.95
CA LYS A 218 1.33 -55.55 33.67
C LYS A 218 0.23 -55.39 32.60
N LYS A 219 -1.04 -55.54 32.96
CA LYS A 219 -2.19 -55.33 32.05
C LYS A 219 -2.27 -53.88 31.58
N ILE A 220 -2.18 -52.91 32.50
CA ILE A 220 -2.24 -51.47 32.14
C ILE A 220 -1.01 -51.06 31.33
N GLN A 221 0.16 -51.61 31.64
CA GLN A 221 1.37 -51.37 30.86
C GLN A 221 1.25 -51.94 29.43
N ALA A 222 0.62 -53.12 29.26
CA ALA A 222 0.31 -53.66 27.95
C ALA A 222 -0.68 -52.78 27.17
N GLN A 223 -1.75 -52.30 27.83
CA GLN A 223 -2.71 -51.34 27.23
C GLN A 223 -2.02 -50.03 26.82
N MET A 224 -1.09 -49.54 27.62
CA MET A 224 -0.31 -48.35 27.27
C MET A 224 0.60 -48.61 26.06
N ALA A 225 1.22 -49.79 25.97
CA ALA A 225 2.04 -50.17 24.81
C ALA A 225 1.19 -50.29 23.53
N GLU A 226 0.04 -50.94 23.60
CA GLU A 226 -0.91 -51.07 22.48
C GLU A 226 -1.45 -49.71 22.02
N LEU A 227 -1.77 -48.82 22.98
CA LEU A 227 -2.17 -47.44 22.68
C LEU A 227 -1.04 -46.66 21.98
N GLN A 228 0.21 -46.84 22.42
CA GLN A 228 1.37 -46.19 21.76
C GLN A 228 1.65 -46.78 20.37
N GLU A 229 1.52 -48.09 20.19
CA GLU A 229 1.76 -48.76 18.93
C GLU A 229 0.68 -48.42 17.89
N SER A 230 -0.60 -48.41 18.28
CA SER A 230 -1.70 -47.96 17.41
C SER A 230 -1.51 -46.51 16.97
N ARG A 231 -1.07 -45.62 17.86
CA ARG A 231 -0.74 -44.23 17.51
C ARG A 231 0.49 -44.14 16.60
N ARG A 232 1.52 -44.95 16.84
CA ARG A 232 2.71 -45.01 15.99
C ARG A 232 2.37 -45.50 14.58
N ALA A 233 1.52 -46.51 14.45
CA ALA A 233 1.01 -46.99 13.17
C ALA A 233 0.19 -45.92 12.43
N GLN A 234 -0.67 -45.18 13.15
CA GLN A 234 -1.43 -44.06 12.59
C GLN A 234 -0.51 -42.93 12.08
N LEU A 235 0.57 -42.65 12.80
CA LEU A 235 1.53 -41.59 12.50
C LEU A 235 2.65 -42.00 11.53
N GLY A 236 2.78 -43.28 11.16
CA GLY A 236 3.97 -43.84 10.48
C GLY A 236 4.56 -42.97 9.37
N ASP A 237 3.83 -42.78 8.27
CA ASP A 237 4.29 -41.98 7.13
C ASP A 237 4.16 -40.46 7.31
N LEU A 238 3.67 -39.99 8.48
CA LEU A 238 3.41 -38.57 8.70
C LEU A 238 4.66 -37.69 8.58
N PRO A 239 5.83 -38.08 9.12
CA PRO A 239 7.07 -37.31 8.96
C PRO A 239 7.45 -37.12 7.48
N GLU A 240 7.37 -38.18 6.67
CA GLU A 240 7.68 -38.10 5.24
C GLU A 240 6.69 -37.20 4.47
N ILE A 241 5.40 -37.27 4.83
CA ILE A 241 4.36 -36.40 4.23
C ILE A 241 4.60 -34.94 4.63
N MET A 242 5.05 -34.67 5.86
CA MET A 242 5.44 -33.33 6.31
C MET A 242 6.66 -32.82 5.56
N GLU A 243 7.71 -33.62 5.40
CA GLU A 243 8.89 -33.25 4.62
C GLU A 243 8.54 -32.95 3.15
N LYS A 244 7.69 -33.77 2.53
CA LYS A 244 7.18 -33.54 1.16
C LYS A 244 6.34 -32.25 1.08
N ARG A 245 5.50 -31.96 2.08
CA ARG A 245 4.74 -30.69 2.14
C ARG A 245 5.67 -29.49 2.26
N ASP A 246 6.70 -29.59 3.09
CA ASP A 246 7.65 -28.50 3.32
C ASP A 246 8.56 -28.26 2.11
N ALA A 247 8.96 -29.32 1.41
CA ALA A 247 9.64 -29.22 0.11
C ALA A 247 8.77 -28.49 -0.93
N ILE A 248 7.50 -28.89 -1.09
CA ILE A 248 6.55 -28.19 -1.97
C ILE A 248 6.36 -26.73 -1.54
N GLY A 249 6.34 -26.45 -0.23
CA GLY A 249 6.27 -25.10 0.31
C GLY A 249 7.46 -24.24 -0.13
N LYS A 250 8.68 -24.79 -0.11
CA LYS A 250 9.90 -24.12 -0.61
C LYS A 250 9.82 -23.86 -2.12
N GLU A 251 9.41 -24.86 -2.91
CA GLU A 251 9.22 -24.71 -4.36
C GLU A 251 8.18 -23.61 -4.70
N ILE A 252 7.09 -23.53 -3.93
CA ILE A 252 6.09 -22.45 -4.09
C ILE A 252 6.71 -21.09 -3.78
N GLN A 253 7.51 -20.98 -2.71
CA GLN A 253 8.17 -19.73 -2.37
C GLN A 253 9.16 -19.28 -3.45
N GLU A 254 9.93 -20.21 -4.03
CA GLU A 254 10.83 -19.95 -5.15
C GLU A 254 10.05 -19.47 -6.38
N LYS A 255 8.97 -20.15 -6.77
CA LYS A 255 8.13 -19.73 -7.91
C LYS A 255 7.44 -18.38 -7.69
N ILE A 256 7.06 -18.07 -6.44
CA ILE A 256 6.51 -16.75 -6.09
C ILE A 256 7.58 -15.67 -6.21
N LYS A 257 8.81 -15.94 -5.79
CA LYS A 257 9.95 -15.01 -5.98
C LYS A 257 10.20 -14.76 -7.46
N GLU A 258 10.33 -15.80 -8.28
CA GLU A 258 10.47 -15.69 -9.75
C GLU A 258 9.35 -14.83 -10.36
N ARG A 259 8.09 -15.06 -9.96
CA ARG A 259 6.94 -14.27 -10.44
C ARG A 259 7.02 -12.80 -10.02
N ASN A 260 7.48 -12.53 -8.80
CA ASN A 260 7.59 -11.18 -8.27
C ASN A 260 8.75 -10.43 -8.94
N GLU A 261 9.90 -11.09 -9.14
CA GLU A 261 11.05 -10.55 -9.88
C GLU A 261 10.65 -10.16 -11.30
N LEU A 262 9.95 -11.04 -12.03
CA LEU A 262 9.43 -10.71 -13.36
C LEU A 262 8.46 -9.52 -13.33
N ARG A 263 7.59 -9.44 -12.32
CA ARG A 263 6.67 -8.30 -12.13
C ARG A 263 7.42 -7.01 -11.84
N ASP A 264 8.48 -7.07 -11.05
CA ASP A 264 9.27 -5.90 -10.67
C ASP A 264 10.13 -5.42 -11.83
N GLU A 265 10.73 -6.32 -12.62
CA GLU A 265 11.41 -5.99 -13.88
C GLU A 265 10.46 -5.32 -14.88
N PHE A 266 9.24 -5.85 -15.05
CA PHE A 266 8.24 -5.25 -15.93
C PHE A 266 7.81 -3.86 -15.44
N ARG A 267 7.57 -3.70 -14.13
CA ARG A 267 7.23 -2.40 -13.52
C ARG A 267 8.38 -1.39 -13.59
N GLN A 268 9.64 -1.83 -13.52
CA GLN A 268 10.80 -0.96 -13.72
C GLN A 268 10.80 -0.42 -15.15
N LYS A 269 10.68 -1.30 -16.16
CA LYS A 269 10.59 -0.89 -17.58
C LYS A 269 9.39 0.01 -17.85
N GLU A 270 8.24 -0.25 -17.22
CA GLU A 270 7.05 0.60 -17.32
C GLU A 270 7.25 1.97 -16.67
N ARG A 271 7.93 2.04 -15.51
CA ARG A 271 8.29 3.31 -14.87
C ARG A 271 9.27 4.13 -15.71
N GLU A 272 10.29 3.49 -16.29
CA GLU A 272 11.25 4.14 -17.20
C GLU A 272 10.56 4.69 -18.45
N TYR A 273 9.68 3.88 -19.07
CA TYR A 273 8.90 4.30 -20.23
C TYR A 273 7.96 5.48 -19.90
N ASN A 274 7.25 5.39 -18.77
CA ASN A 274 6.34 6.45 -18.32
C ASN A 274 7.08 7.74 -17.93
N ALA A 275 8.26 7.63 -17.30
CA ALA A 275 9.11 8.77 -17.00
C ALA A 275 9.52 9.48 -18.29
N TYR A 276 10.04 8.74 -19.28
CA TYR A 276 10.39 9.29 -20.59
C TYR A 276 9.19 9.94 -21.30
N GLN A 277 8.03 9.30 -21.31
CA GLN A 277 6.79 9.88 -21.88
C GLN A 277 6.35 11.15 -21.13
N SER A 278 6.55 11.21 -19.81
CA SER A 278 6.22 12.39 -19.00
C SER A 278 7.16 13.56 -19.28
N GLU A 279 8.46 13.30 -19.46
CA GLU A 279 9.47 14.29 -19.83
C GLU A 279 9.19 14.86 -21.22
N LEU A 280 8.86 14.00 -22.19
CA LEU A 280 8.51 14.43 -23.54
C LEU A 280 7.23 15.29 -23.55
N LYS A 281 6.24 14.93 -22.73
CA LYS A 281 5.02 15.75 -22.57
C LYS A 281 5.31 17.08 -21.89
N LYS A 282 6.15 17.11 -20.85
CA LYS A 282 6.56 18.34 -20.16
C LYS A 282 7.31 19.28 -21.10
N ALA A 283 8.32 18.77 -21.82
CA ALA A 283 9.06 19.56 -22.81
C ALA A 283 8.15 20.15 -23.90
N ARG A 284 7.15 19.38 -24.36
CA ARG A 284 6.14 19.91 -25.31
C ARG A 284 5.21 20.94 -24.68
N GLN A 285 4.78 20.73 -23.44
CA GLN A 285 3.94 21.68 -22.71
C GLN A 285 4.68 22.99 -22.44
N GLU A 286 5.95 22.93 -22.08
CA GLU A 286 6.82 24.10 -21.87
C GLU A 286 7.03 24.87 -23.18
N LYS A 287 7.32 24.19 -24.30
CA LYS A 287 7.40 24.82 -25.63
C LYS A 287 6.08 25.52 -26.01
N ILE A 288 4.94 24.86 -25.81
CA ILE A 288 3.61 25.44 -26.10
C ILE A 288 3.28 26.59 -25.14
N ALA A 289 3.66 26.49 -23.87
CA ALA A 289 3.44 27.54 -22.88
C ALA A 289 4.29 28.78 -23.21
N ALA A 290 5.55 28.60 -23.62
CA ALA A 290 6.42 29.67 -24.09
C ALA A 290 5.84 30.36 -25.34
N GLU A 291 5.47 29.61 -26.37
CA GLU A 291 4.85 30.16 -27.59
C GLU A 291 3.53 30.90 -27.30
N ARG A 292 2.69 30.37 -26.39
CA ARG A 292 1.47 31.04 -25.96
C ARG A 292 1.76 32.31 -25.18
N ALA A 293 2.77 32.32 -24.32
CA ALA A 293 3.18 33.50 -23.58
C ALA A 293 3.71 34.59 -24.53
N GLU A 294 4.49 34.21 -25.54
CA GLU A 294 4.96 35.13 -26.59
C GLU A 294 3.81 35.69 -27.42
N ARG A 295 2.88 34.84 -27.87
CA ARG A 295 1.69 35.29 -28.61
C ARG A 295 0.78 36.18 -27.76
N GLN A 296 0.64 35.90 -26.47
CA GLN A 296 -0.11 36.75 -25.55
C GLN A 296 0.56 38.13 -25.42
N LYS A 297 1.89 38.18 -25.25
CA LYS A 297 2.64 39.44 -25.26
C LYS A 297 2.45 40.21 -26.56
N GLU A 298 2.54 39.54 -27.71
CA GLU A 298 2.31 40.17 -29.03
C GLU A 298 0.86 40.67 -29.18
N TYR A 299 -0.12 39.89 -28.76
CA TYR A 299 -1.54 40.28 -28.80
C TYR A 299 -1.83 41.47 -27.89
N ASP A 300 -1.25 41.49 -26.69
CA ASP A 300 -1.38 42.60 -25.76
C ASP A 300 -0.71 43.87 -26.31
N LEU A 301 0.46 43.77 -26.94
CA LEU A 301 1.10 44.88 -27.65
C LEU A 301 0.21 45.39 -28.80
N ARG A 302 -0.31 44.51 -29.64
CA ARG A 302 -1.18 44.87 -30.77
C ARG A 302 -2.52 45.42 -30.30
N ARG A 303 -3.05 44.96 -29.17
CA ARG A 303 -4.28 45.52 -28.57
C ARG A 303 -4.03 46.96 -28.14
N LYS A 304 -2.93 47.21 -27.44
CA LYS A 304 -2.54 48.56 -27.01
C LYS A 304 -2.26 49.49 -28.20
N GLN A 305 -1.60 48.99 -29.26
CA GLN A 305 -1.40 49.76 -30.49
C GLN A 305 -2.74 50.15 -31.16
N ARG A 306 -3.68 49.22 -31.27
CA ARG A 306 -5.02 49.53 -31.81
C ARG A 306 -5.82 50.47 -30.92
N GLU A 307 -5.65 50.39 -29.60
CA GLU A 307 -6.25 51.34 -28.67
C GLU A 307 -5.66 52.74 -28.86
N ALA A 308 -4.35 52.86 -29.10
CA ALA A 308 -3.69 54.12 -29.44
C ALA A 308 -4.13 54.67 -30.82
N GLU A 309 -4.23 53.82 -31.85
CA GLU A 309 -4.70 54.23 -33.19
C GLU A 309 -6.18 54.65 -33.19
N LYS A 310 -7.05 53.96 -32.44
CA LYS A 310 -8.45 54.38 -32.30
C LYS A 310 -8.61 55.72 -31.60
N LEU A 311 -7.67 56.05 -30.72
CA LEU A 311 -7.60 57.37 -30.13
C LEU A 311 -7.22 58.43 -31.17
N ASP A 312 -6.62 58.03 -32.30
CA ASP A 312 -6.20 58.94 -33.36
C ASP A 312 -7.32 59.34 -34.33
N ASP A 313 -8.46 58.65 -34.30
CA ASP A 313 -9.65 58.97 -35.09
C ASP A 313 -10.33 60.24 -34.55
N GLN A 314 -10.26 61.34 -35.31
CA GLN A 314 -10.81 62.63 -34.92
C GLN A 314 -12.35 62.61 -34.89
N PRO A 315 -12.99 62.84 -33.72
CA PRO A 315 -14.43 63.01 -33.64
C PRO A 315 -14.81 64.33 -34.28
N TYR A 316 -16.04 64.39 -34.79
CA TYR A 316 -16.62 65.55 -35.47
C TYR A 316 -16.07 65.86 -36.88
N ILE A 317 -15.20 65.03 -37.48
CA ILE A 317 -14.82 65.18 -38.92
C ILE A 317 -16.08 65.23 -39.81
N SER A 318 -17.04 64.34 -39.56
CA SER A 318 -18.29 64.28 -40.35
C SER A 318 -19.15 65.54 -40.19
N GLU A 319 -19.11 66.19 -39.03
CA GLU A 319 -19.89 67.39 -38.74
C GLU A 319 -19.21 68.64 -39.29
N ILE A 320 -17.88 68.73 -39.18
CA ILE A 320 -17.08 69.80 -39.79
C ILE A 320 -17.21 69.76 -41.32
N THR A 321 -17.04 68.58 -41.92
CA THR A 321 -17.19 68.42 -43.38
C THR A 321 -18.61 68.75 -43.86
N LEU A 322 -19.63 68.42 -43.07
CA LEU A 322 -21.02 68.79 -43.36
C LEU A 322 -21.20 70.32 -43.33
N ILE A 323 -20.68 70.99 -42.31
CA ILE A 323 -20.75 72.46 -42.19
C ILE A 323 -19.98 73.12 -43.32
N GLU A 324 -18.77 72.66 -43.64
CA GLU A 324 -17.97 73.18 -44.77
C GLU A 324 -18.69 73.00 -46.12
N GLN A 325 -19.37 71.87 -46.34
CA GLN A 325 -20.20 71.65 -47.52
C GLN A 325 -21.39 72.63 -47.58
N THR A 326 -22.04 72.91 -46.45
CA THR A 326 -23.14 73.90 -46.41
C THR A 326 -22.66 75.34 -46.57
N ILE A 327 -21.50 75.70 -46.02
CA ILE A 327 -20.84 76.99 -46.26
C ILE A 327 -20.48 77.13 -47.73
N HIS A 328 -19.94 76.08 -48.35
CA HIS A 328 -19.64 76.08 -49.76
C HIS A 328 -20.91 76.27 -50.61
N PHE A 329 -22.00 75.57 -50.29
CA PHE A 329 -23.29 75.76 -50.94
C PHE A 329 -23.81 77.20 -50.79
N CYS A 330 -23.79 77.77 -49.59
CA CYS A 330 -24.15 79.17 -49.34
C CYS A 330 -23.25 80.15 -50.12
N LYS A 331 -21.94 79.89 -50.22
CA LYS A 331 -20.99 80.70 -51.01
C LYS A 331 -21.27 80.60 -52.52
N THR A 332 -21.61 79.41 -53.04
CA THR A 332 -21.99 79.24 -54.46
C THR A 332 -23.29 79.98 -54.81
N LEU A 333 -24.24 80.10 -53.87
CA LEU A 333 -25.48 80.87 -54.05
C LEU A 333 -25.23 82.39 -54.12
N VAL A 334 -24.19 82.90 -53.45
CA VAL A 334 -23.77 84.31 -53.51
C VAL A 334 -22.94 84.58 -54.77
N GLN A 335 -22.04 83.66 -55.14
CA GLN A 335 -21.20 83.77 -56.34
C GLN A 335 -21.99 83.58 -57.65
N ALA A 336 -23.12 82.86 -57.63
CA ALA A 336 -24.02 82.72 -58.79
C ALA A 336 -24.70 84.04 -59.24
N LYS A 337 -24.47 85.17 -58.56
CA LYS A 337 -24.88 86.51 -59.01
C LYS A 337 -23.77 87.34 -59.66
N THR A 338 -22.56 86.80 -59.82
CA THR A 338 -21.44 87.46 -60.52
C THR A 338 -20.69 86.44 -61.39
N GLU A 339 -21.07 86.42 -62.66
CA GLU A 339 -20.24 86.05 -63.83
C GLU A 339 -19.91 84.56 -64.11
N ASP A 340 -20.55 84.12 -65.20
CA ASP A 340 -20.20 83.21 -66.28
C ASP A 340 -19.18 82.07 -66.16
N LYS A 341 -19.69 80.92 -66.61
CA LYS A 341 -19.06 79.63 -66.85
C LYS A 341 -17.85 79.72 -67.81
N LYS A 342 -16.81 78.96 -67.48
CA LYS A 342 -15.96 78.29 -68.49
C LYS A 342 -15.62 76.87 -68.03
N ASP A 343 -16.43 75.93 -68.50
CA ASP A 343 -16.13 74.50 -68.47
C ASP A 343 -15.02 74.18 -69.48
N GLU A 344 -13.82 73.88 -69.00
CA GLU A 344 -12.80 73.15 -69.78
C GLU A 344 -12.67 71.74 -69.21
N LYS A 345 -13.19 70.77 -69.98
CA LYS A 345 -12.92 69.35 -69.81
C LYS A 345 -11.42 69.12 -70.03
N LYS A 346 -10.69 68.76 -68.99
CA LYS A 346 -9.37 68.14 -69.13
C LYS A 346 -9.51 66.63 -69.28
N GLU A 347 -9.00 66.12 -70.39
CA GLU A 347 -8.79 64.70 -70.65
C GLU A 347 -7.87 64.11 -69.57
N VAL A 348 -8.30 63.02 -68.93
CA VAL A 348 -7.47 62.27 -67.99
C VAL A 348 -6.63 61.26 -68.78
N VAL A 349 -5.37 61.63 -69.05
CA VAL A 349 -4.33 60.69 -69.47
C VAL A 349 -4.06 59.73 -68.31
N HIS A 350 -4.41 58.46 -68.46
CA HIS A 350 -4.07 57.42 -67.49
C HIS A 350 -2.62 56.98 -67.72
N ASN A 351 -1.74 57.30 -66.79
CA ASN A 351 -0.38 56.76 -66.71
C ASN A 351 -0.40 55.59 -65.73
N ASN A 352 -0.60 54.37 -66.23
CA ASN A 352 -0.51 53.16 -65.43
C ASN A 352 0.90 52.56 -65.55
N PRO A 353 1.62 52.34 -64.43
CA PRO A 353 2.95 51.74 -64.41
C PRO A 353 2.93 50.25 -64.81
N GLU A 354 4.02 49.81 -65.46
CA GLU A 354 4.22 48.46 -66.00
C GLU A 354 3.90 47.36 -64.97
N GLY A 355 2.95 46.48 -65.33
CA GLY A 355 2.50 45.36 -64.49
C GLY A 355 1.08 45.50 -63.91
N SER A 356 0.36 46.58 -64.23
CA SER A 356 -1.05 46.76 -63.86
C SER A 356 -1.97 46.72 -65.09
N GLU A 357 -2.79 45.69 -65.21
CA GLU A 357 -3.78 45.57 -66.29
C GLU A 357 -5.01 46.44 -65.96
N VAL A 358 -5.24 47.46 -66.78
CA VAL A 358 -6.44 48.30 -66.69
C VAL A 358 -7.63 47.45 -67.13
N LEU A 359 -8.39 47.01 -66.15
CA LEU A 359 -9.67 46.32 -66.30
C LEU A 359 -10.57 47.11 -67.27
N LEU A 360 -10.75 46.55 -68.47
CA LEU A 360 -11.60 47.09 -69.52
C LEU A 360 -13.00 47.40 -69.00
N ARG A 361 -13.61 48.40 -69.64
CA ARG A 361 -14.95 48.92 -69.36
C ARG A 361 -15.94 47.76 -69.39
N LYS A 362 -16.96 47.83 -68.53
CA LYS A 362 -17.88 46.72 -68.19
C LYS A 362 -18.58 46.05 -69.39
N GLU A 363 -18.58 46.71 -70.55
CA GLU A 363 -19.18 46.25 -71.81
C GLU A 363 -18.28 45.27 -72.58
N ASP A 364 -16.95 45.29 -72.37
CA ASP A 364 -15.97 44.49 -73.14
C ASP A 364 -15.46 43.23 -72.40
N ARG A 365 -16.07 42.89 -71.25
CA ARG A 365 -15.67 41.75 -70.39
C ARG A 365 -16.72 40.65 -70.32
N GLU A 366 -17.35 40.35 -71.45
CA GLU A 366 -18.47 39.40 -71.51
C GLU A 366 -18.02 37.93 -71.60
N GLU A 367 -16.74 37.64 -71.84
CA GLU A 367 -16.25 36.27 -72.05
C GLU A 367 -15.72 35.54 -70.79
N GLU A 368 -15.64 36.21 -69.63
CA GLU A 368 -15.27 35.59 -68.33
C GLU A 368 -16.42 35.58 -67.30
N TYR A 369 -17.66 35.76 -67.77
CA TYR A 369 -18.83 35.87 -66.90
C TYR A 369 -19.56 34.51 -66.74
N TYR A 370 -19.08 33.67 -65.81
CA TYR A 370 -19.61 32.33 -65.48
C TYR A 370 -21.00 32.34 -64.76
N PHE A 371 -21.76 33.44 -64.83
CA PHE A 371 -23.10 33.53 -64.24
C PHE A 371 -24.05 34.35 -65.12
N ALA A 372 -25.09 33.71 -65.67
CA ALA A 372 -26.05 34.32 -66.57
C ALA A 372 -26.85 35.47 -65.91
N PRO A 373 -26.83 36.70 -66.44
CA PRO A 373 -27.72 37.77 -66.00
C PRO A 373 -29.09 37.67 -66.71
N THR A 374 -30.15 37.66 -65.92
CA THR A 374 -31.54 37.60 -66.40
C THR A 374 -32.04 38.98 -66.84
N LYS A 375 -32.46 39.05 -68.11
CA LYS A 375 -33.42 39.98 -68.77
C LYS A 375 -33.52 41.43 -68.27
N GLY A 376 -33.10 42.34 -69.14
CA GLY A 376 -33.25 43.80 -69.00
C GLY A 376 -34.67 44.36 -69.17
N LYS A 377 -34.80 45.64 -68.81
CA LYS A 377 -35.99 46.47 -69.05
C LYS A 377 -35.56 47.81 -69.65
N LYS A 378 -35.96 48.05 -70.90
CA LYS A 378 -35.71 49.28 -71.67
C LYS A 378 -36.63 50.44 -71.24
N THR A 379 -35.98 51.56 -70.99
CA THR A 379 -36.29 52.97 -71.34
C THR A 379 -37.74 53.43 -71.62
N LYS A 380 -38.06 54.62 -71.10
CA LYS A 380 -38.73 55.67 -71.89
C LYS A 380 -38.43 57.07 -71.35
N ALA A 381 -37.84 57.89 -72.21
CA ALA A 381 -37.67 59.32 -72.04
C ALA A 381 -38.91 60.09 -72.53
N LYS A 382 -39.18 61.28 -71.95
CA LYS A 382 -39.54 62.47 -72.73
C LYS A 382 -39.58 63.74 -71.87
N LYS A 383 -38.84 64.75 -72.37
CA LYS A 383 -39.20 66.18 -72.60
C LYS A 383 -39.68 67.02 -71.40
N SER A 384 -39.47 68.33 -71.33
CA SER A 384 -38.48 69.31 -71.80
C SER A 384 -39.09 70.67 -71.44
N ALA A 385 -38.31 71.55 -70.80
CA ALA A 385 -38.43 73.01 -70.76
C ALA A 385 -39.70 73.63 -70.13
N THR A 386 -39.53 74.45 -69.09
CA THR A 386 -39.68 75.92 -69.14
C THR A 386 -39.15 76.53 -67.83
N GLU A 387 -38.27 77.53 -67.93
CA GLU A 387 -37.84 78.48 -66.89
C GLU A 387 -38.06 79.90 -67.43
N PRO A 388 -37.91 81.00 -66.67
CA PRO A 388 -38.15 81.25 -65.25
C PRO A 388 -38.87 82.61 -65.02
N THR A 389 -39.29 82.94 -63.79
CA THR A 389 -39.36 84.35 -63.35
C THR A 389 -38.79 84.48 -61.94
N ALA A 390 -37.85 85.40 -61.80
CA ALA A 390 -36.85 85.54 -60.75
C ALA A 390 -37.40 85.96 -59.38
N LYS A 391 -36.79 85.39 -58.32
CA LYS A 391 -36.56 85.86 -56.93
C LYS A 391 -36.63 84.78 -55.83
N SER A 392 -36.83 83.50 -56.17
CA SER A 392 -36.75 82.38 -55.20
C SER A 392 -35.58 81.44 -55.51
N ILE A 393 -34.75 81.14 -54.51
CA ILE A 393 -33.70 80.12 -54.62
C ILE A 393 -34.38 78.74 -54.70
N LYS A 394 -34.09 77.95 -55.75
CA LYS A 394 -34.58 76.57 -55.86
C LYS A 394 -33.62 75.65 -55.11
N HIS A 395 -34.02 75.24 -53.90
CA HIS A 395 -33.28 74.25 -53.11
C HIS A 395 -33.63 72.83 -53.55
N ASP A 396 -32.62 71.94 -53.64
CA ASP A 396 -32.81 70.52 -53.89
C ASP A 396 -33.15 69.79 -52.57
N ALA A 397 -33.87 68.68 -52.60
CA ALA A 397 -34.29 67.96 -51.39
C ALA A 397 -33.10 67.53 -50.50
N LYS A 398 -31.90 67.40 -51.09
CA LYS A 398 -30.65 67.15 -50.38
C LYS A 398 -30.13 68.38 -49.63
N THR A 399 -30.31 69.59 -50.15
CA THR A 399 -29.83 70.80 -49.48
C THR A 399 -30.71 71.13 -48.27
N PHE A 400 -32.03 70.93 -48.37
CA PHE A 400 -32.90 70.98 -47.19
C PHE A 400 -32.48 69.97 -46.11
N ARG A 401 -32.07 68.75 -46.48
CA ARG A 401 -31.55 67.78 -45.51
C ARG A 401 -30.24 68.21 -44.85
N LEU A 402 -29.34 68.88 -45.58
CA LEU A 402 -28.10 69.41 -45.02
C LEU A 402 -28.39 70.51 -43.99
N PHE A 403 -29.32 71.42 -44.29
CA PHE A 403 -29.73 72.49 -43.38
C PHE A 403 -30.55 71.97 -42.18
N ASP A 404 -31.42 70.97 -42.39
CA ASP A 404 -32.18 70.30 -41.32
C ASP A 404 -31.26 69.52 -40.37
N GLN A 405 -30.23 68.85 -40.89
CA GLN A 405 -29.20 68.18 -40.08
C GLN A 405 -28.41 69.18 -39.21
N LEU A 406 -28.17 70.40 -39.71
CA LEU A 406 -27.54 71.48 -38.96
C LEU A 406 -28.53 72.35 -38.16
N LYS A 407 -29.83 72.01 -38.20
CA LYS A 407 -30.94 72.73 -37.57
C LYS A 407 -30.97 74.23 -37.91
N LEU A 408 -30.66 74.57 -39.16
CA LEU A 408 -30.74 75.93 -39.69
C LEU A 408 -31.81 76.00 -40.77
N ASP A 409 -32.54 77.11 -40.85
CA ASP A 409 -33.55 77.32 -41.90
C ASP A 409 -32.85 77.63 -43.23
N ALA A 410 -33.20 76.88 -44.28
CA ALA A 410 -32.61 77.09 -45.61
C ALA A 410 -32.97 78.50 -46.13
N PRO A 411 -32.00 79.30 -46.60
CA PRO A 411 -32.24 80.69 -46.97
C PRO A 411 -33.12 80.76 -48.22
N MET A 412 -34.34 81.29 -48.11
CA MET A 412 -35.29 81.34 -49.23
C MET A 412 -35.07 82.58 -50.12
N SER A 413 -34.35 83.58 -49.61
CA SER A 413 -33.96 84.81 -50.31
C SER A 413 -32.45 85.08 -50.19
N THR A 414 -31.86 85.75 -51.19
CA THR A 414 -30.41 86.04 -51.23
C THR A 414 -29.94 87.03 -50.16
N GLU A 415 -30.85 87.71 -49.48
CA GLU A 415 -30.55 88.65 -48.39
C GLU A 415 -30.30 87.94 -47.05
N GLU A 416 -30.77 86.69 -46.90
CA GLU A 416 -30.65 85.90 -45.66
C GLU A 416 -29.37 85.04 -45.64
N VAL A 417 -28.68 84.92 -46.79
CA VAL A 417 -27.48 84.11 -46.96
C VAL A 417 -26.27 84.64 -46.16
N PRO A 418 -26.01 85.96 -46.06
CA PRO A 418 -24.90 86.48 -45.26
C PRO A 418 -25.05 86.21 -43.76
N ALA A 419 -26.25 86.43 -43.21
CA ALA A 419 -26.54 86.17 -41.79
C ALA A 419 -26.49 84.66 -41.45
N LEU A 420 -26.77 83.80 -42.42
CA LEU A 420 -26.67 82.35 -42.25
C LEU A 420 -25.23 81.84 -42.41
N LEU A 421 -24.41 82.49 -43.23
CA LEU A 421 -22.96 82.23 -43.31
C LEU A 421 -22.27 82.54 -41.98
N GLU A 422 -22.59 83.65 -41.31
CA GLU A 422 -22.04 83.97 -39.98
C GLU A 422 -22.41 82.91 -38.93
N LYS A 423 -23.64 82.38 -38.98
CA LYS A 423 -24.09 81.31 -38.07
C LYS A 423 -23.40 79.97 -38.36
N LEU A 424 -23.21 79.63 -39.64
CA LEU A 424 -22.48 78.43 -40.05
C LEU A 424 -20.98 78.53 -39.73
N GLU A 425 -20.39 79.70 -39.91
CA GLU A 425 -18.99 79.98 -39.54
C GLU A 425 -18.80 79.94 -38.02
N GLY A 426 -19.75 80.46 -37.24
CA GLY A 426 -19.77 80.31 -35.78
C GLY A 426 -19.91 78.84 -35.32
N GLN A 427 -20.81 78.06 -35.93
CA GLN A 427 -20.91 76.62 -35.64
C GLN A 427 -19.62 75.87 -36.01
N LEU A 428 -19.00 76.23 -37.13
CA LEU A 428 -17.71 75.67 -37.55
C LEU A 428 -16.60 76.00 -36.54
N GLU A 429 -16.57 77.21 -35.98
CA GLU A 429 -15.63 77.58 -34.91
C GLU A 429 -15.88 76.81 -33.61
N GLU A 430 -17.15 76.61 -33.22
CA GLU A 430 -17.51 75.78 -32.06
C GLU A 430 -17.07 74.33 -32.23
N TYR A 431 -17.26 73.75 -33.41
CA TYR A 431 -16.81 72.38 -33.71
C TYR A 431 -15.29 72.28 -33.79
N LYS A 432 -14.61 73.31 -34.32
CA LYS A 432 -13.14 73.39 -34.27
C LYS A 432 -12.61 73.54 -32.84
N ALA A 433 -13.30 74.28 -31.97
CA ALA A 433 -12.94 74.38 -30.56
C ALA A 433 -13.12 73.04 -29.83
N LYS A 434 -14.24 72.33 -30.09
CA LYS A 434 -14.47 70.97 -29.56
C LYS A 434 -13.42 69.97 -30.06
N VAL A 435 -12.97 70.11 -31.30
CA VAL A 435 -11.87 69.30 -31.85
C VAL A 435 -10.55 69.60 -31.13
N LYS A 436 -10.21 70.87 -30.86
CA LYS A 436 -9.01 71.23 -30.09
C LYS A 436 -9.05 70.69 -28.66
N GLU A 437 -10.18 70.83 -27.97
CA GLU A 437 -10.36 70.25 -26.62
C GLU A 437 -10.27 68.72 -26.64
N TRP A 438 -10.70 68.07 -27.73
CA TRP A 438 -10.54 66.64 -27.91
C TRP A 438 -9.09 66.26 -28.23
N GLU A 439 -8.38 67.05 -29.03
CA GLU A 439 -6.96 66.84 -29.34
C GLU A 439 -6.11 66.91 -28.07
N GLU A 440 -6.35 67.88 -27.18
CA GLU A 440 -5.66 67.98 -25.89
C GLU A 440 -5.96 66.77 -24.99
N LYS A 441 -7.25 66.39 -24.85
CA LYS A 441 -7.64 65.20 -24.07
C LYS A 441 -7.12 63.90 -24.68
N ARG A 442 -7.06 63.80 -26.00
CA ARG A 442 -6.46 62.68 -26.72
C ARG A 442 -4.97 62.64 -26.47
N GLU A 443 -4.27 63.76 -26.55
CA GLU A 443 -2.83 63.79 -26.29
C GLU A 443 -2.52 63.38 -24.86
N ASP A 444 -3.32 63.78 -23.88
CA ASP A 444 -3.16 63.32 -22.49
C ASP A 444 -3.50 61.83 -22.33
N MET A 445 -4.56 61.33 -22.97
CA MET A 445 -4.91 59.91 -22.93
C MET A 445 -3.93 59.05 -23.75
N LYS A 446 -3.37 59.58 -24.83
CA LYS A 446 -2.32 58.95 -25.64
C LYS A 446 -0.99 58.97 -24.91
N ARG A 447 -0.67 60.05 -24.19
CA ARG A 447 0.46 60.10 -23.27
C ARG A 447 0.27 59.13 -22.12
N ALA A 448 -0.90 59.02 -21.50
CA ALA A 448 -1.14 58.03 -20.44
C ALA A 448 -1.05 56.57 -20.95
N ILE A 449 -1.53 56.30 -22.17
CA ILE A 449 -1.43 54.96 -22.79
C ILE A 449 0.01 54.67 -23.24
N LEU A 450 0.74 55.67 -23.75
CA LEU A 450 2.13 55.55 -24.20
C LEU A 450 3.12 55.54 -23.03
N GLU A 451 2.87 56.29 -21.96
CA GLU A 451 3.61 56.27 -20.69
C GLU A 451 3.33 54.98 -19.95
N GLY A 452 2.09 54.47 -19.97
CA GLY A 452 1.79 53.08 -19.60
C GLY A 452 2.42 52.03 -20.53
N LEU A 453 2.94 52.41 -21.70
CA LEU A 453 3.72 51.57 -22.61
C LEU A 453 5.23 51.69 -22.31
N ASN A 454 5.71 52.90 -22.05
CA ASN A 454 7.09 53.22 -21.67
C ASN A 454 7.42 52.69 -20.28
N GLU A 455 6.53 52.80 -19.28
CA GLU A 455 6.70 52.19 -17.96
C GLU A 455 6.75 50.65 -18.04
N ILE A 456 6.12 50.04 -19.04
CA ILE A 456 6.16 48.59 -19.26
C ILE A 456 7.41 48.20 -20.08
N GLU A 457 7.89 49.05 -20.98
CA GLU A 457 9.18 48.85 -21.66
C GLU A 457 10.36 49.12 -20.71
N GLU A 458 10.27 50.09 -19.80
CA GLU A 458 11.25 50.36 -18.75
C GLU A 458 11.25 49.22 -17.72
N LYS A 459 10.08 48.74 -17.27
CA LYS A 459 10.02 47.53 -16.42
C LYS A 459 10.53 46.27 -17.14
N LYS A 460 10.32 46.15 -18.45
CA LYS A 460 10.92 45.05 -19.24
C LYS A 460 12.43 45.16 -19.36
N LYS A 461 12.98 46.37 -19.49
CA LYS A 461 14.43 46.62 -19.52
C LYS A 461 15.06 46.40 -18.15
N GLU A 462 14.43 46.85 -17.07
CA GLU A 462 14.85 46.56 -15.69
C GLU A 462 14.77 45.06 -15.37
N ASP A 463 13.74 44.35 -15.85
CA ASP A 463 13.61 42.88 -15.68
C ASP A 463 14.56 42.07 -16.58
N GLU A 464 15.06 42.64 -17.69
CA GLU A 464 16.12 42.05 -18.54
C GLU A 464 17.51 42.31 -17.95
N GLU A 465 17.82 43.53 -17.52
CA GLU A 465 19.09 43.87 -16.85
C GLU A 465 19.26 43.11 -15.52
N THR A 466 18.21 42.96 -14.70
CA THR A 466 18.28 42.16 -13.47
C THR A 466 18.33 40.64 -13.71
N LYS A 467 18.05 40.17 -14.93
CA LYS A 467 18.26 38.78 -15.32
C LYS A 467 19.67 38.54 -15.84
N GLU A 468 20.21 39.44 -16.64
CA GLU A 468 21.61 39.39 -17.09
C GLU A 468 22.58 39.49 -15.91
N GLU A 469 22.34 40.40 -14.94
CA GLU A 469 23.16 40.48 -13.71
C GLU A 469 23.07 39.21 -12.83
N LYS A 470 21.92 38.52 -12.83
CA LYS A 470 21.75 37.25 -12.09
C LYS A 470 22.34 36.04 -12.80
N GLU A 471 22.49 36.09 -14.12
CA GLU A 471 23.18 35.05 -14.89
C GLU A 471 24.70 35.24 -14.79
N GLU A 472 25.22 36.47 -14.86
CA GLU A 472 26.65 36.75 -14.63
C GLU A 472 27.09 36.40 -13.20
N ALA A 473 26.30 36.73 -12.18
CA ALA A 473 26.61 36.37 -10.79
C ALA A 473 26.64 34.84 -10.54
N LYS A 474 25.80 34.07 -11.25
CA LYS A 474 25.82 32.60 -11.18
C LYS A 474 26.98 31.98 -11.96
N GLU A 475 27.46 32.64 -13.00
CA GLU A 475 28.60 32.16 -13.78
C GLU A 475 29.96 32.45 -13.10
N GLU A 476 30.03 33.51 -12.27
CA GLU A 476 31.18 33.74 -11.38
C GLU A 476 31.20 32.76 -10.19
N GLU A 477 30.05 32.49 -9.56
CA GLU A 477 29.97 31.56 -8.41
C GLU A 477 30.30 30.12 -8.83
N ALA A 478 30.01 29.72 -10.07
CA ALA A 478 30.37 28.42 -10.64
C ALA A 478 31.83 28.28 -11.10
N LYS A 479 32.63 29.36 -11.07
CA LYS A 479 34.07 29.34 -11.38
C LYS A 479 34.95 29.38 -10.13
N GLU A 480 34.38 29.65 -8.95
CA GLU A 480 35.08 29.64 -7.66
C GLU A 480 34.87 28.35 -6.82
N GLU A 481 33.92 27.48 -7.16
CA GLU A 481 33.85 26.06 -6.70
C GLU A 481 34.59 25.11 -7.64
#